data_AF-R7RZ00-F1
#
_entry.id   AF-R7RZ00-F1
#
_cell.length_a   1.000
_cell.length_b   1.000
_cell.length_c   1.000
_cell.angle_alpha   90.00
_cell.angle_beta   90.00
_cell.angle_gamma   90.00
#
_symmetry.space_group_name_H-M   'P 1'
#
loop_
_entity.id
_entity.type
_entity.pdbx_description
1 polymer ?
#
loop_
_entity_poly.entity_id
_entity_poly.type
_entity_poly.pdbx_seq_one_letter_code
_entity_poly.pdbx_strand_id
1 'polypeptide(L)'
;MPYSPNATVDLSPEAELLFRYVSSSQHDTDLSLAGSHSMRTAPLFTNEALNVIGTTVLPQRAVYGNVLHSLQEPSPLTKLYVNTNAPFSAVVCGLQGSGKSHSTAVLLEGCLIQDRRLGTLPVPLCGLLFHFDSAAGSGFVQPCEAAYLAVMDGTRGGTATAPDVTVLTLPNRVGAMKSVYANLPGVKVEALRFASGDISGERLLAMMKVDDHDQMPLYMELVMTLLRDMEVFDYNEFRAMLAKQKINGSQKAMLNLRLALLDSCLRGGNANNCISTHFRQGALMIVE
;
A
#
# COMPACT_ATOMS: atom_id res chain seq x y z
N MET A 1 -35.61 15.27 -51.36
CA MET A 1 -34.27 14.66 -51.20
C MET A 1 -33.30 15.76 -50.81
N PRO A 2 -32.34 15.56 -49.89
CA PRO A 2 -32.13 14.39 -49.00
C PRO A 2 -32.00 14.82 -47.51
N TYR A 3 -32.63 14.13 -46.56
CA TYR A 3 -32.00 13.10 -45.70
C TYR A 3 -30.46 13.20 -45.66
N SER A 4 -29.93 13.93 -44.68
CA SER A 4 -28.49 13.81 -44.37
C SER A 4 -28.24 12.41 -43.79
N PRO A 5 -27.29 11.65 -44.36
CA PRO A 5 -26.94 10.33 -43.85
C PRO A 5 -26.28 10.49 -42.49
N ASN A 6 -26.51 9.50 -41.63
CA ASN A 6 -25.80 9.28 -40.38
C ASN A 6 -24.33 9.68 -40.53
N ALA A 7 -23.89 10.67 -39.76
CA ALA A 7 -22.48 10.85 -39.48
C ALA A 7 -22.03 9.60 -38.72
N THR A 8 -21.54 8.60 -39.44
CA THR A 8 -20.77 7.52 -38.86
C THR A 8 -19.53 8.16 -38.26
N VAL A 9 -19.58 8.40 -36.95
CA VAL A 9 -18.37 8.67 -36.17
C VAL A 9 -17.47 7.48 -36.45
N ASP A 10 -16.35 7.74 -37.12
CA ASP A 10 -15.33 6.74 -37.45
C ASP A 10 -14.65 6.36 -36.13
N LEU A 11 -15.32 5.51 -35.35
CA LEU A 11 -14.81 4.94 -34.12
C LEU A 11 -13.72 3.97 -34.52
N SER A 12 -12.53 4.11 -33.92
CA SER A 12 -11.48 3.11 -34.12
C SER A 12 -12.02 1.72 -33.74
N PRO A 13 -11.54 0.63 -34.35
CA PRO A 13 -11.97 -0.73 -34.01
C PRO A 13 -11.88 -1.04 -32.51
N GLU A 14 -10.90 -0.43 -31.82
CA GLU A 14 -10.72 -0.52 -30.36
C GLU A 14 -11.80 0.25 -29.58
N ALA A 15 -12.18 1.44 -30.05
CA ALA A 15 -13.30 2.19 -29.48
C ALA A 15 -14.63 1.44 -29.71
N GLU A 16 -14.78 0.77 -30.85
CA GLU A 16 -15.93 -0.07 -31.15
C GLU A 16 -16.00 -1.30 -30.21
N LEU A 17 -14.86 -1.89 -29.80
CA LEU A 17 -14.84 -2.96 -28.79
C LEU A 17 -15.34 -2.49 -27.42
N LEU A 18 -14.94 -1.29 -26.99
CA LEU A 18 -15.45 -0.67 -25.76
C LEU A 18 -16.97 -0.41 -25.85
N PHE A 19 -17.42 0.18 -26.97
CA PHE A 19 -18.84 0.46 -27.20
C PHE A 19 -19.68 -0.82 -27.35
N ARG A 20 -19.18 -1.86 -28.02
CA ARG A 20 -19.84 -3.16 -28.14
C ARG A 20 -20.00 -3.82 -26.79
N TYR A 21 -19.05 -3.64 -25.87
CA TYR A 21 -19.17 -4.12 -24.49
C TYR A 21 -20.23 -3.34 -23.69
N VAL A 22 -20.31 -2.03 -23.88
CA VAL A 22 -21.34 -1.18 -23.26
C VAL A 22 -22.73 -1.46 -23.87
N SER A 23 -22.81 -1.77 -25.16
CA SER A 23 -24.09 -1.94 -25.89
C SER A 23 -24.64 -3.37 -25.83
N SER A 24 -23.79 -4.39 -25.74
CA SER A 24 -24.20 -5.80 -25.51
C SER A 24 -24.81 -6.01 -24.13
N SER A 25 -24.67 -5.03 -23.23
CA SER A 25 -25.28 -5.05 -21.90
C SER A 25 -26.81 -5.00 -21.87
N GLN A 26 -27.45 -4.78 -23.02
CA GLN A 26 -28.91 -4.73 -23.13
C GLN A 26 -29.55 -6.08 -23.51
N HIS A 27 -28.79 -7.10 -23.93
CA HIS A 27 -29.39 -8.37 -24.40
C HIS A 27 -28.80 -9.69 -23.85
N ASP A 28 -27.67 -9.69 -23.14
CA ASP A 28 -27.16 -10.89 -22.44
C ASP A 28 -26.71 -10.55 -21.02
N THR A 29 -27.44 -11.02 -20.01
CA THR A 29 -27.25 -10.63 -18.59
C THR A 29 -25.88 -11.01 -18.02
N ASP A 30 -25.28 -12.13 -18.43
CA ASP A 30 -24.01 -12.61 -17.86
C ASP A 30 -22.77 -11.98 -18.52
N LEU A 31 -22.80 -11.74 -19.84
CA LEU A 31 -21.73 -11.01 -20.53
C LEU A 31 -21.74 -9.52 -20.16
N SER A 32 -22.93 -8.94 -19.93
CA SER A 32 -23.09 -7.55 -19.51
C SER A 32 -22.37 -7.24 -18.19
N LEU A 33 -22.44 -8.18 -17.23
CA LEU A 33 -21.82 -8.03 -15.92
C LEU A 33 -20.30 -8.14 -16.01
N ALA A 34 -19.79 -9.07 -16.81
CA ALA A 34 -18.37 -9.40 -16.87
C ALA A 34 -17.48 -8.21 -17.31
N GLY A 35 -17.86 -7.48 -18.36
CA GLY A 35 -17.08 -6.29 -18.75
C GLY A 35 -17.56 -4.98 -18.18
N SER A 36 -18.79 -4.90 -17.65
CA SER A 36 -19.08 -3.85 -16.66
C SER A 36 -18.13 -3.95 -15.47
N HIS A 37 -17.84 -5.16 -15.01
CA HIS A 37 -16.87 -5.40 -13.95
C HIS A 37 -15.44 -5.11 -14.42
N SER A 38 -15.04 -5.60 -15.58
CA SER A 38 -13.70 -5.33 -16.15
C SER A 38 -13.41 -3.83 -16.28
N MET A 39 -14.38 -3.04 -16.75
CA MET A 39 -14.24 -1.58 -16.86
C MET A 39 -14.14 -0.90 -15.49
N ARG A 40 -14.92 -1.37 -14.50
CA ARG A 40 -14.88 -0.84 -13.12
C ARG A 40 -13.56 -1.14 -12.40
N THR A 41 -12.94 -2.26 -12.72
CA THR A 41 -11.71 -2.73 -12.06
C THR A 41 -10.45 -2.51 -12.88
N ALA A 42 -10.54 -1.83 -14.03
CA ALA A 42 -9.37 -1.49 -14.83
C ALA A 42 -8.42 -0.60 -14.00
N PRO A 43 -7.18 -1.04 -13.71
CA PRO A 43 -6.28 -0.31 -12.82
C PRO A 43 -5.71 0.96 -13.45
N LEU A 44 -5.58 0.96 -14.78
CA LEU A 44 -5.10 2.07 -15.58
C LEU A 44 -6.07 2.32 -16.72
N PHE A 45 -6.35 3.59 -17.00
CA PHE A 45 -7.21 3.98 -18.11
C PHE A 45 -6.89 5.39 -18.59
N THR A 46 -7.20 5.68 -19.85
CA THR A 46 -6.95 7.00 -20.44
C THR A 46 -8.13 7.94 -20.28
N ASN A 47 -7.93 9.23 -20.55
CA ASN A 47 -9.00 10.21 -20.54
C ASN A 47 -10.12 9.90 -21.56
N GLU A 48 -9.77 9.34 -22.72
CA GLU A 48 -10.73 8.94 -23.74
C GLU A 48 -11.61 7.79 -23.23
N ALA A 49 -11.00 6.78 -22.58
CA ALA A 49 -11.74 5.70 -21.94
C ALA A 49 -12.68 6.24 -20.85
N LEU A 50 -12.23 7.20 -20.04
CA LEU A 50 -13.06 7.84 -19.03
C LEU A 50 -14.27 8.56 -19.63
N ASN A 51 -14.12 9.22 -20.79
CA ASN A 51 -15.22 9.91 -21.47
C ASN A 51 -16.29 8.94 -21.99
N VAL A 52 -15.89 7.73 -22.40
CA VAL A 52 -16.82 6.68 -22.87
C VAL A 52 -17.49 5.96 -21.70
N ILE A 53 -16.71 5.57 -20.69
CA ILE A 53 -17.15 4.74 -19.57
C ILE A 53 -17.95 5.57 -18.54
N GLY A 54 -17.59 6.84 -18.36
CA GLY A 54 -18.23 7.76 -17.43
C GLY A 54 -17.65 7.75 -16.02
N THR A 55 -17.74 8.90 -15.35
CA THR A 55 -17.19 9.12 -14.00
C THR A 55 -17.93 8.37 -12.89
N THR A 56 -19.18 7.97 -13.11
CA THR A 56 -19.96 7.16 -12.16
C THR A 56 -19.39 5.74 -12.02
N VAL A 57 -18.86 5.20 -13.12
CA VAL A 57 -18.25 3.86 -13.14
C VAL A 57 -16.83 3.89 -12.57
N LEU A 58 -16.12 5.01 -12.72
CA LEU A 58 -14.76 5.26 -12.23
C LEU A 58 -14.74 6.43 -11.22
N PRO A 59 -15.35 6.24 -10.03
CA PRO A 59 -15.64 7.33 -9.09
C PRO A 59 -14.40 7.84 -8.35
N GLN A 60 -13.37 7.01 -8.21
CA GLN A 60 -12.10 7.36 -7.57
C GLN A 60 -10.96 7.16 -8.56
N ARG A 61 -10.20 8.21 -8.84
CA ARG A 61 -9.12 8.16 -9.83
C ARG A 61 -8.11 9.26 -9.60
N ALA A 62 -6.86 8.96 -9.88
CA ALA A 62 -5.76 9.91 -9.83
C ALA A 62 -5.05 10.00 -11.19
N VAL A 63 -4.62 11.20 -11.55
CA VAL A 63 -3.75 11.42 -12.72
C VAL A 63 -2.37 10.86 -12.37
N TYR A 64 -1.87 9.93 -13.17
CA TYR A 64 -0.56 9.33 -13.00
C TYR A 64 0.48 9.90 -13.97
N GLY A 65 0.03 10.35 -15.15
CA GLY A 65 0.91 10.95 -16.14
C GLY A 65 0.21 11.19 -17.47
N ASN A 66 1.00 11.29 -18.53
CA ASN A 66 0.51 11.42 -19.91
C ASN A 66 1.11 10.33 -20.79
N VAL A 67 0.35 9.88 -21.78
CA VAL A 67 0.85 9.02 -22.85
C VAL A 67 1.70 9.87 -23.80
N LEU A 68 2.99 9.53 -23.91
CA LEU A 68 3.96 10.32 -24.68
C LEU A 68 3.99 9.98 -26.17
N HIS A 69 3.59 8.76 -26.54
CA HIS A 69 3.58 8.31 -27.94
C HIS A 69 2.33 7.46 -28.18
N SER A 70 1.50 7.90 -29.13
CA SER A 70 0.42 7.10 -29.72
C SER A 70 0.84 6.72 -31.14
N LEU A 71 0.45 5.52 -31.60
CA LEU A 71 0.73 5.08 -32.97
C LEU A 71 -0.16 5.78 -34.02
N GLN A 72 -1.17 6.52 -33.58
CA GLN A 72 -2.00 7.40 -34.40
C GLN A 72 -1.66 8.87 -34.11
N GLU A 73 -1.82 9.71 -35.15
CA GLU A 73 -1.69 11.18 -35.23
C GLU A 73 -1.68 11.95 -33.89
N PRO A 74 -0.95 13.07 -33.78
CA PRO A 74 -0.73 13.80 -32.52
C PRO A 74 -2.05 14.25 -31.88
N SER A 75 -2.60 13.38 -31.03
CA SER A 75 -3.69 13.66 -30.12
C SER A 75 -3.21 14.66 -29.06
N PRO A 76 -4.08 15.54 -28.52
CA PRO A 76 -3.76 16.27 -27.30
C PRO A 76 -3.24 15.29 -26.23
N LEU A 77 -2.26 15.74 -25.41
CA LEU A 77 -1.63 14.95 -24.33
C LEU A 77 -2.65 14.08 -23.59
N THR A 78 -2.70 12.81 -23.94
CA THR A 78 -3.67 11.86 -23.40
C THR A 78 -3.29 11.57 -21.95
N LYS A 79 -4.13 12.01 -21.00
CA LYS A 79 -3.91 11.74 -19.58
C LYS A 79 -4.10 10.26 -19.27
N LEU A 80 -3.17 9.72 -18.51
CA LEU A 80 -3.23 8.39 -17.93
C LEU A 80 -3.69 8.51 -16.47
N TYR A 81 -4.73 7.77 -16.11
CA TYR A 81 -5.26 7.72 -14.76
C TYR A 81 -5.00 6.35 -14.13
N VAL A 82 -4.83 6.36 -12.81
CA VAL A 82 -4.91 5.19 -11.94
C VAL A 82 -6.29 5.13 -11.31
N ASN A 83 -6.91 3.96 -11.37
CA ASN A 83 -8.12 3.65 -10.64
C ASN A 83 -7.78 3.28 -9.20
N THR A 84 -7.82 4.27 -8.30
CA THR A 84 -7.51 4.04 -6.89
C THR A 84 -8.63 3.27 -6.16
N ASN A 85 -9.76 3.00 -6.82
CA ASN A 85 -10.85 2.18 -6.29
C ASN A 85 -10.71 0.69 -6.63
N ALA A 86 -9.81 0.32 -7.54
CA ALA A 86 -9.61 -1.06 -7.96
C ALA A 86 -8.37 -1.65 -7.28
N PRO A 87 -8.42 -2.92 -6.82
CA PRO A 87 -7.23 -3.59 -6.32
C PRO A 87 -6.28 -3.90 -7.48
N PHE A 88 -5.01 -3.52 -7.35
CA PHE A 88 -3.98 -3.89 -8.30
C PHE A 88 -2.61 -3.98 -7.62
N SER A 89 -1.69 -4.67 -8.29
CA SER A 89 -0.28 -4.70 -7.96
C SER A 89 0.51 -4.03 -9.06
N ALA A 90 1.53 -3.27 -8.69
CA ALA A 90 2.43 -2.63 -9.63
C ALA A 90 3.88 -2.88 -9.21
N VAL A 91 4.75 -3.07 -10.20
CA VAL A 91 6.19 -3.18 -10.01
C VAL A 91 6.85 -2.01 -10.73
N VAL A 92 7.61 -1.20 -9.99
CA VAL A 92 8.35 -0.06 -10.54
C VAL A 92 9.83 -0.42 -10.53
N CYS A 93 10.40 -0.63 -11.71
CA CYS A 93 11.81 -0.96 -11.90
C CYS A 93 12.47 -0.01 -12.92
N GLY A 94 13.80 0.04 -12.92
CA GLY A 94 14.56 0.94 -13.78
C GLY A 94 15.94 1.28 -13.23
N LEU A 95 16.78 1.85 -14.09
CA LEU A 95 18.14 2.27 -13.75
C LEU A 95 18.17 3.30 -12.61
N GLN A 96 19.33 3.49 -11.99
CA GLN A 96 19.50 4.56 -11.01
C GLN A 96 19.18 5.93 -11.65
N GLY A 97 18.43 6.76 -10.95
CA GLY A 97 18.00 8.07 -11.46
C GLY A 97 16.84 8.04 -12.47
N SER A 98 16.27 6.87 -12.80
CA SER A 98 15.15 6.77 -13.75
C SER A 98 13.78 7.24 -13.22
N GLY A 99 13.73 7.81 -12.01
CA GLY A 99 12.49 8.31 -11.40
C GLY A 99 11.61 7.26 -10.73
N LYS A 100 12.13 6.08 -10.33
CA LYS A 100 11.33 5.03 -9.65
C LYS A 100 10.59 5.55 -8.41
N SER A 101 11.32 6.13 -7.47
CA SER A 101 10.74 6.68 -6.24
C SER A 101 9.76 7.82 -6.52
N HIS A 102 10.02 8.62 -7.56
CA HIS A 102 9.11 9.65 -8.02
C HIS A 102 7.79 9.04 -8.53
N SER A 103 7.85 8.03 -9.41
CA SER A 103 6.67 7.32 -9.90
C SER A 103 5.86 6.70 -8.76
N THR A 104 6.53 6.09 -7.77
CA THR A 104 5.87 5.56 -6.56
C THR A 104 5.24 6.68 -5.72
N ALA A 105 5.92 7.82 -5.56
CA ALA A 105 5.39 8.97 -4.82
C ALA A 105 4.17 9.59 -5.50
N VAL A 106 4.16 9.70 -6.83
CA VAL A 106 2.99 10.17 -7.61
C VAL A 106 1.80 9.23 -7.43
N LEU A 107 2.05 7.92 -7.43
CA LEU A 107 1.02 6.92 -7.15
C LEU A 107 0.44 7.11 -5.74
N LEU A 108 1.30 7.26 -4.73
CA LEU A 108 0.89 7.50 -3.34
C LEU A 108 0.16 8.84 -3.17
N GLU A 109 0.63 9.90 -3.82
CA GLU A 109 -0.02 11.22 -3.84
C GLU A 109 -1.47 11.10 -4.33
N GLY A 110 -1.68 10.39 -5.44
CA GLY A 110 -3.01 10.12 -5.99
C GLY A 110 -3.94 9.30 -5.07
N CYS A 111 -3.37 8.49 -4.17
CA CYS A 111 -4.11 7.68 -3.21
C CYS A 111 -4.41 8.41 -1.90
N LEU A 112 -3.63 9.45 -1.55
CA LEU A 112 -3.62 10.03 -0.21
C LEU A 112 -4.11 11.48 -0.16
N ILE A 113 -3.85 12.28 -1.20
CA ILE A 113 -4.08 13.73 -1.19
C ILE A 113 -5.36 14.09 -1.94
N GLN A 114 -6.30 14.73 -1.26
CA GLN A 114 -7.54 15.22 -1.88
C GLN A 114 -7.30 16.58 -2.54
N ASP A 115 -7.03 16.56 -3.84
CA ASP A 115 -6.95 17.78 -4.65
C ASP A 115 -7.50 17.53 -6.07
N ARG A 116 -8.28 18.48 -6.58
CA ARG A 116 -8.92 18.37 -7.91
C ARG A 116 -7.91 18.32 -9.06
N ARG A 117 -6.69 18.81 -8.85
CA ARG A 117 -5.60 18.76 -9.84
C ARG A 117 -5.01 17.36 -9.96
N LEU A 118 -5.03 16.59 -8.87
CA LEU A 118 -4.56 15.21 -8.81
C LEU A 118 -5.62 14.22 -9.30
N GLY A 119 -6.90 14.60 -9.29
CA GLY A 119 -7.99 13.77 -9.80
C GLY A 119 -9.25 13.89 -8.96
N THR A 120 -9.93 12.77 -8.77
CA THR A 120 -11.14 12.68 -7.94
C THR A 120 -10.92 11.62 -6.87
N LEU A 121 -10.71 12.07 -5.64
CA LEU A 121 -10.44 11.22 -4.48
C LEU A 121 -11.46 11.52 -3.37
N PRO A 122 -12.72 11.04 -3.47
CA PRO A 122 -13.73 11.23 -2.43
C PRO A 122 -13.31 10.61 -1.09
N VAL A 123 -12.63 9.46 -1.13
CA VAL A 123 -12.19 8.72 0.05
C VAL A 123 -10.70 8.39 -0.08
N PRO A 124 -9.80 9.18 0.54
CA PRO A 124 -8.38 8.85 0.58
C PRO A 124 -8.12 7.47 1.16
N LEU A 125 -7.15 6.78 0.59
CA LEU A 125 -6.70 5.49 1.11
C LEU A 125 -5.80 5.69 2.34
N CYS A 126 -5.51 4.59 3.03
CA CYS A 126 -4.45 4.53 4.02
C CYS A 126 -3.24 3.86 3.39
N GLY A 127 -2.07 4.48 3.47
CA GLY A 127 -0.82 3.96 2.93
C GLY A 127 -0.01 3.20 3.98
N LEU A 128 0.53 2.04 3.61
CA LEU A 128 1.56 1.33 4.36
C LEU A 128 2.73 1.07 3.41
N LEU A 129 3.90 1.62 3.75
CA LEU A 129 5.12 1.52 2.96
C LEU A 129 6.20 0.84 3.80
N PHE A 130 6.69 -0.30 3.34
CA PHE A 130 7.90 -0.91 3.90
C PHE A 130 9.10 -0.34 3.15
N HIS A 131 9.92 0.44 3.85
CA HIS A 131 11.12 1.02 3.27
C HIS A 131 12.33 0.17 3.65
N PHE A 132 13.17 -0.11 2.66
CA PHE A 132 14.45 -0.76 2.88
C PHE A 132 15.49 -0.06 2.01
N ASP A 133 16.43 0.63 2.66
CA ASP A 133 17.57 1.24 1.98
C ASP A 133 18.88 0.69 2.53
N SER A 134 19.59 -0.06 1.67
CA SER A 134 20.90 -0.65 1.94
C SER A 134 22.05 0.35 1.69
N ALA A 135 21.79 1.49 1.03
CA ALA A 135 22.80 2.51 0.71
C ALA A 135 23.31 3.28 1.95
N ALA A 136 22.74 3.01 3.13
CA ALA A 136 23.23 3.42 4.44
C ALA A 136 24.67 2.92 4.77
N GLY A 137 25.29 2.09 3.94
CA GLY A 137 26.70 1.71 4.05
C GLY A 137 27.70 2.86 3.89
N SER A 138 27.26 4.02 3.37
CA SER A 138 28.08 5.24 3.22
C SER A 138 28.06 6.20 4.42
N GLY A 139 27.36 5.83 5.51
CA GLY A 139 27.36 6.56 6.78
C GLY A 139 26.25 7.61 6.95
N PHE A 140 25.45 7.87 5.91
CA PHE A 140 24.29 8.77 6.00
C PHE A 140 23.00 8.06 5.56
N VAL A 141 22.14 7.73 6.52
CA VAL A 141 20.76 7.28 6.25
C VAL A 141 19.96 8.49 5.80
N GLN A 142 19.33 8.43 4.63
CA GLN A 142 18.42 9.46 4.15
C GLN A 142 16.97 9.14 4.53
N PRO A 143 16.10 10.15 4.68
CA PRO A 143 14.67 9.92 4.77
C PRO A 143 14.14 9.17 3.54
N CYS A 144 13.18 8.28 3.76
CA CYS A 144 12.39 7.70 2.68
C CYS A 144 11.79 8.80 1.79
N GLU A 145 11.93 8.69 0.48
CA GLU A 145 11.48 9.73 -0.46
C GLU A 145 9.96 9.97 -0.39
N ALA A 146 9.18 8.95 -0.05
CA ALA A 146 7.74 9.09 0.16
C ALA A 146 7.38 9.95 1.38
N ALA A 147 8.29 10.13 2.34
CA ALA A 147 8.04 10.99 3.50
C ALA A 147 7.97 12.48 3.13
N TYR A 148 8.54 12.87 1.99
CA TYR A 148 8.42 14.23 1.46
C TYR A 148 6.98 14.58 1.06
N LEU A 149 6.07 13.61 0.94
CA LEU A 149 4.65 13.90 0.77
C LEU A 149 4.07 14.70 1.95
N ALA A 150 4.67 14.61 3.15
CA ALA A 150 4.29 15.44 4.30
C ALA A 150 4.56 16.94 4.08
N VAL A 151 5.42 17.29 3.12
CA VAL A 151 5.89 18.66 2.88
C VAL A 151 5.28 19.18 1.59
N MET A 152 4.32 20.09 1.71
CA MET A 152 3.70 20.75 0.57
C MET A 152 4.51 21.97 0.13
N ASP A 153 4.68 22.11 -1.19
CA ASP A 153 5.27 23.32 -1.78
C ASP A 153 4.31 24.51 -1.61
N GLY A 154 4.80 25.66 -1.14
CA GLY A 154 3.93 26.82 -0.85
C GLY A 154 3.25 27.42 -2.08
N THR A 155 3.80 27.20 -3.28
CA THR A 155 3.25 27.68 -4.55
C THR A 155 2.44 26.62 -5.28
N ARG A 156 2.98 25.41 -5.38
CA ARG A 156 2.36 24.28 -6.10
C ARG A 156 1.36 23.53 -5.25
N GLY A 157 1.49 23.54 -3.93
CA GLY A 157 0.56 22.88 -3.00
C GLY A 157 -0.80 23.56 -2.96
N GLY A 158 -0.87 24.88 -3.17
CA GLY A 158 -2.14 25.62 -3.19
C GLY A 158 -2.95 25.40 -1.90
N THR A 159 -4.18 24.90 -2.02
CA THR A 159 -5.05 24.58 -0.87
C THR A 159 -5.04 23.09 -0.49
N ALA A 160 -4.15 22.29 -1.08
CA ALA A 160 -4.03 20.87 -0.75
C ALA A 160 -3.57 20.68 0.69
N THR A 161 -4.04 19.61 1.32
CA THR A 161 -3.59 19.22 2.66
C THR A 161 -2.60 18.07 2.54
N ALA A 162 -1.45 18.19 3.20
CA ALA A 162 -0.46 17.12 3.26
C ALA A 162 -1.04 15.89 4.00
N PRO A 163 -0.69 14.66 3.59
CA PRO A 163 -1.02 13.45 4.34
C PRO A 163 -0.29 13.46 5.69
N ASP A 164 -0.90 12.81 6.69
CA ASP A 164 -0.21 12.57 7.96
C ASP A 164 0.79 11.42 7.78
N VAL A 165 2.08 11.74 7.84
CA VAL A 165 3.15 10.76 7.66
C VAL A 165 3.70 10.34 9.01
N THR A 166 3.63 9.05 9.32
CA THR A 166 4.24 8.45 10.51
C THR A 166 5.27 7.40 10.10
N VAL A 167 6.51 7.62 10.52
CA VAL A 167 7.61 6.67 10.41
C VAL A 167 7.63 5.81 11.66
N LEU A 168 7.48 4.51 11.46
CA LEU A 168 7.51 3.49 12.49
C LEU A 168 8.82 2.72 12.38
N THR A 169 9.59 2.70 13.46
CA THR A 169 10.86 1.97 13.49
C THR A 169 10.97 1.16 14.78
N LEU A 170 11.95 0.26 14.84
CA LEU A 170 12.21 -0.49 16.06
C LEU A 170 12.43 0.44 17.26
N PRO A 171 11.95 0.08 18.47
CA PRO A 171 12.01 0.96 19.64
C PRO A 171 13.40 1.51 19.96
N ASN A 172 14.45 0.74 19.69
CA ASN A 172 15.85 1.13 19.91
C ASN A 172 16.42 2.07 18.83
N ARG A 173 15.74 2.24 17.68
CA ARG A 173 16.17 3.10 16.56
C ARG A 173 15.42 4.43 16.47
N VAL A 174 14.38 4.65 17.27
CA VAL A 174 13.56 5.88 17.25
C VAL A 174 14.41 7.15 17.36
N GLY A 175 15.38 7.18 18.27
CA GLY A 175 16.26 8.34 18.43
C GLY A 175 17.08 8.65 17.17
N ALA A 176 17.64 7.62 16.53
CA ALA A 176 18.40 7.77 15.29
C ALA A 176 17.49 8.21 14.13
N MET A 177 16.30 7.61 13.99
CA MET A 177 15.36 7.98 12.93
C MET A 177 14.78 9.38 13.12
N LYS A 178 14.56 9.84 14.36
CA LYS A 178 14.20 11.23 14.62
C LYS A 178 15.23 12.21 14.07
N SER A 179 16.52 11.89 14.17
CA SER A 179 17.58 12.71 13.58
C SER A 179 17.57 12.69 12.05
N VAL A 180 17.32 11.52 11.45
CA VAL A 180 17.22 11.38 9.97
C VAL A 180 16.08 12.24 9.43
N TYR A 181 14.91 12.17 10.04
CA TYR A 181 13.69 12.84 9.60
C TYR A 181 13.52 14.28 10.12
N ALA A 182 14.50 14.81 10.88
CA ALA A 182 14.38 16.10 11.59
C ALA A 182 14.05 17.30 10.68
N ASN A 183 14.46 17.25 9.42
CA ASN A 183 14.27 18.34 8.45
C ASN A 183 12.92 18.29 7.72
N LEU A 184 12.07 17.30 7.98
CA LEU A 184 10.76 17.14 7.33
C LEU A 184 9.64 17.60 8.27
N PRO A 185 9.19 18.87 8.17
CA PRO A 185 8.05 19.32 8.95
C PRO A 185 6.81 18.51 8.57
N GLY A 186 6.14 17.92 9.56
CA GLY A 186 4.93 17.09 9.35
C GLY A 186 5.16 15.58 9.40
N VAL A 187 6.40 15.12 9.51
CA VAL A 187 6.70 13.69 9.73
C VAL A 187 6.82 13.40 11.22
N LYS A 188 6.07 12.41 11.71
CA LYS A 188 6.22 11.86 13.06
C LYS A 188 7.10 10.62 13.02
N VAL A 189 7.98 10.47 14.00
CA VAL A 189 8.78 9.25 14.16
C VAL A 189 8.44 8.60 15.49
N GLU A 190 7.91 7.39 15.42
CA GLU A 190 7.40 6.64 16.56
C GLU A 190 7.95 5.22 16.61
N ALA A 191 7.89 4.60 17.79
CA ALA A 191 8.27 3.21 17.95
C ALA A 191 7.18 2.31 17.35
N LEU A 192 7.59 1.32 16.56
CA LEU A 192 6.71 0.23 16.17
C LEU A 192 6.31 -0.55 17.42
N ARG A 193 5.04 -0.43 17.80
CA ARG A 193 4.45 -1.12 18.96
C ARG A 193 3.30 -2.01 18.54
N PHE A 194 3.23 -3.16 19.19
CA PHE A 194 2.07 -4.04 19.10
C PHE A 194 1.37 -4.07 20.46
N ALA A 195 0.06 -4.06 20.47
CA ALA A 195 -0.73 -4.53 21.60
C ALA A 195 -0.80 -6.06 21.57
N SER A 196 -1.12 -6.69 22.71
CA SER A 196 -1.27 -8.15 22.76
C SER A 196 -2.26 -8.67 21.71
N GLY A 197 -3.35 -7.94 21.48
CA GLY A 197 -4.37 -8.27 20.48
C GLY A 197 -3.96 -8.07 19.00
N ASP A 198 -2.83 -7.41 18.70
CA ASP A 198 -2.37 -7.28 17.31
C ASP A 198 -1.66 -8.54 16.80
N ILE A 199 -1.29 -9.45 17.71
CA ILE A 199 -0.62 -10.71 17.42
C ILE A 199 -1.62 -11.84 17.64
N SER A 200 -1.76 -12.72 16.66
CA SER A 200 -2.54 -13.95 16.78
C SER A 200 -1.61 -15.16 16.83
N GLY A 201 -2.13 -16.32 17.27
CA GLY A 201 -1.39 -17.58 17.22
C GLY A 201 -0.90 -17.93 15.81
N GLU A 202 -1.71 -17.64 14.79
CA GLU A 202 -1.33 -17.82 13.37
C GLU A 202 -0.16 -16.92 12.96
N ARG A 203 -0.20 -15.63 13.34
CA ARG A 203 0.90 -14.69 13.07
C ARG A 203 2.18 -15.07 13.80
N LEU A 204 2.05 -15.53 15.05
CA LEU A 204 3.18 -16.07 15.80
C LEU A 204 3.78 -17.29 15.10
N LEU A 205 2.96 -18.24 14.65
CA LEU A 205 3.43 -19.41 13.89
C LEU A 205 4.12 -19.01 12.58
N ALA A 206 3.57 -18.06 11.83
CA ALA A 206 4.18 -17.55 10.60
C ALA A 206 5.57 -16.96 10.87
N MET A 207 5.72 -16.14 11.92
CA MET A 207 7.03 -15.60 12.34
C MET A 207 8.00 -16.68 12.81
N MET A 208 7.49 -17.79 13.36
CA MET A 208 8.29 -18.92 13.82
C MET A 208 8.64 -19.90 12.71
N LYS A 209 8.13 -19.74 11.49
CA LYS A 209 8.35 -20.62 10.33
C LYS A 209 9.15 -19.94 9.21
N VAL A 210 9.89 -18.86 9.50
CA VAL A 210 10.56 -18.00 8.49
C VAL A 210 11.67 -18.70 7.67
N ASP A 211 11.94 -20.00 7.87
CA ASP A 211 12.89 -20.75 7.04
C ASP A 211 12.16 -21.80 6.18
N ASP A 212 12.12 -21.58 4.86
CA ASP A 212 11.58 -22.49 3.82
C ASP A 212 12.43 -23.78 3.63
N HIS A 213 13.52 -23.94 4.37
CA HIS A 213 14.41 -25.10 4.29
C HIS A 213 14.00 -26.21 5.29
N ASP A 214 12.85 -26.82 5.01
CA ASP A 214 12.46 -28.24 5.18
C ASP A 214 12.64 -28.98 6.52
N GLN A 215 13.15 -28.37 7.60
CA GLN A 215 13.18 -29.00 8.93
C GLN A 215 12.52 -28.11 9.97
N MET A 216 11.32 -28.53 10.38
CA MET A 216 10.57 -27.87 11.45
C MET A 216 11.40 -27.88 12.75
N PRO A 217 11.70 -26.71 13.35
CA PRO A 217 12.47 -26.65 14.59
C PRO A 217 11.81 -27.48 15.69
N LEU A 218 12.61 -28.19 16.49
CA LEU A 218 12.10 -29.11 17.53
C LEU A 218 11.22 -28.42 18.60
N TYR A 219 11.37 -27.11 18.82
CA TYR A 219 10.48 -26.38 19.73
C TYR A 219 9.10 -26.09 19.13
N MET A 220 8.88 -26.30 17.84
CA MET A 220 7.61 -25.97 17.18
C MET A 220 6.46 -26.85 17.65
N GLU A 221 6.72 -28.13 17.95
CA GLU A 221 5.71 -29.02 18.54
C GLU A 221 5.19 -28.47 19.87
N LEU A 222 6.10 -27.93 20.69
CA LEU A 222 5.75 -27.27 21.93
C LEU A 222 4.93 -26.01 21.67
N VAL A 223 5.39 -25.12 20.78
CA VAL A 223 4.67 -23.88 20.45
C VAL A 223 3.25 -24.19 19.95
N MET A 224 3.10 -25.17 19.06
CA MET A 224 1.78 -25.59 18.54
C MET A 224 0.88 -26.16 19.65
N THR A 225 1.45 -26.93 20.59
CA THR A 225 0.70 -27.46 21.74
C THR A 225 0.19 -26.32 22.61
N LEU A 226 1.06 -25.38 22.97
CA LEU A 226 0.68 -24.21 23.78
C LEU A 226 -0.40 -23.36 23.11
N LEU A 227 -0.33 -23.18 21.79
CA LEU A 227 -1.34 -22.44 21.04
C LEU A 227 -2.69 -23.17 20.97
N ARG A 228 -2.69 -24.50 20.98
CA ARG A 228 -3.92 -25.31 20.93
C ARG A 228 -4.65 -25.32 22.28
N ASP A 229 -3.90 -25.16 23.37
CA ASP A 229 -4.45 -25.05 24.72
C ASP A 229 -5.08 -23.66 24.99
N MET A 230 -4.88 -22.69 24.09
CA MET A 230 -5.43 -21.34 24.19
C MET A 230 -6.69 -21.18 23.35
N GLU A 231 -7.82 -20.87 23.98
CA GLU A 231 -9.05 -20.51 23.25
C GLU A 231 -8.93 -19.15 22.57
N VAL A 232 -8.37 -18.17 23.29
CA VAL A 232 -8.06 -16.83 22.78
C VAL A 232 -6.57 -16.60 22.99
N PHE A 233 -5.86 -16.24 21.93
CA PHE A 233 -4.43 -16.01 22.03
C PHE A 233 -4.13 -14.70 22.79
N ASP A 234 -3.33 -14.82 23.85
CA ASP A 234 -2.66 -13.69 24.51
C ASP A 234 -1.15 -13.93 24.57
N TYR A 235 -0.37 -12.95 24.14
CA TYR A 235 1.08 -13.12 24.07
C TYR A 235 1.73 -13.25 25.45
N ASN A 236 1.25 -12.52 26.45
CA ASN A 236 1.84 -12.56 27.79
C ASN A 236 1.56 -13.90 28.46
N GLU A 237 0.35 -14.43 28.30
CA GLU A 237 0.00 -15.78 28.74
C GLU A 237 0.85 -16.84 28.02
N PHE A 238 1.05 -16.70 26.71
CA PHE A 238 1.89 -17.61 25.93
C PHE A 238 3.31 -17.63 26.48
N ARG A 239 3.88 -16.46 26.80
CA ARG A 239 5.20 -16.34 27.43
C ARG A 239 5.26 -16.95 28.82
N ALA A 240 4.22 -16.77 29.63
CA ALA A 240 4.14 -17.36 30.96
C ALA A 240 4.04 -18.89 30.90
N MET A 241 3.26 -19.44 29.97
CA MET A 241 3.17 -20.88 29.73
C MET A 241 4.49 -21.45 29.22
N LEU A 242 5.12 -20.79 28.25
CA LEU A 242 6.41 -21.19 27.70
C LEU A 242 7.52 -21.24 28.76
N ALA A 243 7.50 -20.30 29.71
CA ALA A 243 8.48 -20.26 30.81
C ALA A 243 8.38 -21.47 31.77
N LYS A 244 7.21 -22.12 31.85
CA LYS A 244 6.98 -23.32 32.68
C LYS A 244 7.45 -24.62 32.01
N GLN A 245 7.72 -24.59 30.70
CA GLN A 245 8.05 -25.78 29.93
C GLN A 245 9.52 -26.17 30.09
N LYS A 246 9.77 -27.48 30.14
CA LYS A 246 11.13 -28.04 30.19
C LYS A 246 11.69 -28.13 28.77
N ILE A 247 12.34 -27.05 28.34
CA ILE A 247 12.98 -26.95 27.03
C ILE A 247 14.50 -27.09 27.18
N ASN A 248 15.15 -27.81 26.28
CA ASN A 248 16.61 -27.86 26.23
C ASN A 248 17.18 -26.44 25.99
N GLY A 249 18.32 -26.11 26.59
CA GLY A 249 18.96 -24.80 26.50
C GLY A 249 19.20 -24.32 25.06
N SER A 250 19.58 -25.20 24.14
CA SER A 250 19.78 -24.85 22.72
C SER A 250 18.48 -24.43 22.03
N GLN A 251 17.40 -25.21 22.22
CA GLN A 251 16.07 -24.90 21.69
C GLN A 251 15.51 -23.61 22.29
N LYS A 252 15.70 -23.40 23.60
CA LYS A 252 15.29 -22.18 24.29
C LYS A 252 16.02 -20.95 23.76
N ALA A 253 17.33 -21.05 23.52
CA ALA A 253 18.11 -19.96 22.93
C ALA A 253 17.61 -19.62 21.51
N MET A 254 17.39 -20.62 20.66
CA MET A 254 16.88 -20.42 19.29
C MET A 254 15.47 -19.79 19.28
N LEU A 255 14.58 -20.25 20.16
CA LEU A 255 13.23 -19.70 20.28
C LEU A 255 13.27 -18.25 20.80
N ASN A 256 14.11 -17.95 21.80
CA ASN A 256 14.27 -16.60 22.31
C ASN A 256 14.81 -15.64 21.25
N LEU A 257 15.72 -16.08 20.38
CA LEU A 257 16.20 -15.26 19.26
C LEU A 257 15.06 -14.87 18.33
N ARG A 258 14.16 -15.80 17.99
CA ARG A 258 12.99 -15.51 17.16
C ARG A 258 11.98 -14.61 17.85
N LEU A 259 11.78 -14.78 19.16
CA LEU A 259 10.86 -13.97 19.95
C LEU A 259 11.39 -12.57 20.30
N ALA A 260 12.71 -12.35 20.31
CA ALA A 260 13.32 -11.13 20.84
C ALA A 260 12.86 -9.85 20.13
N LEU A 261 12.70 -9.91 18.80
CA LEU A 261 12.21 -8.75 18.04
C LEU A 261 10.76 -8.43 18.39
N LEU A 262 9.93 -9.47 18.48
CA LEU A 262 8.51 -9.36 18.84
C LEU A 262 8.34 -8.83 20.27
N ASP A 263 9.14 -9.33 21.22
CA ASP A 263 9.22 -8.82 22.59
C ASP A 263 9.52 -7.33 22.65
N SER A 264 10.46 -6.89 21.81
CA SER A 264 10.86 -5.49 21.76
C SER A 264 9.68 -4.60 21.34
N CYS A 265 8.95 -5.02 20.30
CA CYS A 265 7.80 -4.27 19.79
C CYS A 265 6.58 -4.35 20.73
N LEU A 266 6.34 -5.47 21.42
CA LEU A 266 5.23 -5.62 22.37
C LEU A 266 5.48 -4.89 23.70
N ARG A 267 6.75 -4.72 24.11
CA ARG A 267 7.09 -4.09 25.40
C ARG A 267 6.57 -2.66 25.47
N GLY A 268 5.60 -2.40 26.34
CA GLY A 268 4.99 -1.08 26.49
C GLY A 268 4.01 -0.70 25.38
N GLY A 269 3.68 -1.63 24.49
CA GLY A 269 2.58 -1.50 23.55
C GLY A 269 1.23 -1.74 24.24
N ASN A 270 0.24 -0.92 23.91
CA ASN A 270 -1.12 -0.96 24.43
C ASN A 270 -2.09 -0.37 23.39
N ALA A 271 -3.38 -0.37 23.69
CA ALA A 271 -4.43 0.08 22.77
C ALA A 271 -4.28 1.53 22.27
N ASN A 272 -3.50 2.38 22.94
CA ASN A 272 -3.34 3.80 22.59
C ASN A 272 -2.10 4.08 21.73
N ASN A 273 -1.16 3.16 21.63
CA ASN A 273 0.10 3.37 20.91
C ASN A 273 0.45 2.22 19.95
N CYS A 274 -0.47 1.28 19.74
CA CYS A 274 -0.21 0.15 18.88
C CYS A 274 -0.37 0.49 17.40
N ILE A 275 0.20 -0.37 16.54
CA ILE A 275 0.21 -0.23 15.09
C ILE A 275 -1.18 0.09 14.51
N SER A 276 -2.22 -0.53 15.08
CA SER A 276 -3.61 -0.38 14.63
C SER A 276 -4.12 1.06 14.73
N THR A 277 -3.58 1.87 15.66
CA THR A 277 -4.01 3.27 15.87
C THR A 277 -3.58 4.22 14.76
N HIS A 278 -2.60 3.82 13.93
CA HIS A 278 -2.05 4.65 12.87
C HIS A 278 -2.78 4.50 11.53
N PHE A 279 -3.57 3.42 11.34
CA PHE A 279 -4.33 3.21 10.10
C PHE A 279 -5.56 4.11 10.07
N ARG A 280 -5.48 5.22 9.33
CA ARG A 280 -6.58 6.16 9.13
C ARG A 280 -6.59 6.72 7.72
N GLN A 281 -7.74 7.22 7.31
CA GLN A 281 -7.97 7.79 5.99
C GLN A 281 -6.97 8.92 5.69
N GLY A 282 -6.25 8.84 4.57
CA GLY A 282 -5.28 9.85 4.13
C GLY A 282 -3.96 9.86 4.91
N ALA A 283 -3.71 8.87 5.78
CA ALA A 283 -2.42 8.72 6.45
C ALA A 283 -1.47 7.80 5.67
N LEU A 284 -0.17 8.05 5.83
CA LEU A 284 0.91 7.23 5.30
C LEU A 284 1.78 6.73 6.45
N MET A 285 1.86 5.42 6.61
CA MET A 285 2.82 4.79 7.49
C MET A 285 4.02 4.29 6.71
N ILE A 286 5.21 4.62 7.19
CA ILE A 286 6.48 4.15 6.65
C ILE A 286 7.14 3.28 7.72
N VAL A 287 7.38 2.01 7.42
CA VAL A 287 8.07 1.07 8.30
C VAL A 287 9.55 1.01 7.90
N GLU A 288 10.42 1.36 8.84
CA GLU A 288 11.90 1.44 8.75
C GLU A 288 12.61 0.41 9.63
#